data_AF-C6CFN5-F1
#
_entry.id   AF-C6CFN5-F1
#
_cell.length_a   1.000
_cell.length_b   1.000
_cell.length_c   1.000
_cell.angle_alpha   90.00
_cell.angle_beta   90.00
_cell.angle_gamma   90.00
#
_symmetry.space_group_name_H-M   'P 1'
#
loop_
_entity.id
_entity.type
_entity.pdbx_description
1 polymer ?
#
loop_
_entity_poly.entity_id
_entity_poly.type
_entity_poly.pdbx_seq_one_letter_code
_entity_poly.pdbx_strand_id
1 'polypeptide(L)' 'MVHFTSGEKADFDLHTEGYGRLQRVREVPVRGGRRAQPFLACTIGALAGPVEEPEYRYMLISSK' A
#
# COMPACT_ATOMS: atom_id res chain seq x y z
N MET A 1 12.95 -22.27 -4.24
CA MET A 1 11.87 -22.85 -3.42
C MET A 1 11.94 -22.20 -2.05
N VAL A 2 11.16 -21.14 -1.81
CA VAL A 2 11.11 -20.51 -0.48
C VAL A 2 10.02 -21.18 0.34
N HIS A 3 10.41 -21.76 1.47
CA HIS A 3 9.52 -22.40 2.44
C HIS A 3 8.87 -21.31 3.30
N PHE A 4 7.55 -21.39 3.51
CA PHE A 4 6.84 -20.60 4.52
C PHE A 4 6.45 -21.53 5.67
N THR A 5 6.89 -21.21 6.88
CA THR A 5 6.48 -21.86 8.12
C THR A 5 5.20 -21.20 8.63
N SER A 6 4.19 -22.00 8.96
CA SER A 6 2.89 -21.50 9.44
C SER A 6 3.03 -20.96 10.87
N GLY A 7 3.21 -19.66 11.03
CA GLY A 7 3.28 -19.02 12.36
C GLY A 7 3.65 -17.54 12.36
N GLU A 8 4.31 -17.04 11.32
CA GLU A 8 4.61 -15.61 11.17
C GLU A 8 3.50 -14.92 10.35
N LYS A 9 3.13 -13.68 10.71
CA LYS A 9 2.21 -12.89 9.89
C LYS A 9 2.85 -12.76 8.50
N ALA A 10 2.30 -13.47 7.53
CA ALA A 10 2.70 -13.32 6.15
C ALA A 10 2.15 -11.97 5.66
N ASP A 11 2.95 -10.92 5.85
CA ASP A 11 2.74 -9.68 5.13
C ASP A 11 2.91 -10.00 3.64
N PHE A 12 1.93 -9.60 2.82
CA PHE A 12 1.98 -9.85 1.39
C PHE A 12 2.83 -8.78 0.72
N ASP A 13 3.95 -9.20 0.12
CA ASP A 13 4.81 -8.30 -0.65
C ASP A 13 4.22 -8.10 -2.06
N LEU A 14 3.83 -6.86 -2.35
CA LEU A 14 3.40 -6.43 -3.68
C LEU A 14 4.57 -5.79 -4.43
N HIS A 15 5.11 -6.49 -5.42
CA HIS A 15 6.11 -5.95 -6.34
C HIS A 15 5.45 -5.43 -7.61
N THR A 16 5.48 -4.10 -7.81
CA THR A 16 5.08 -3.48 -9.08
C THR A 16 6.11 -2.44 -9.49
N GLU A 17 6.47 -2.43 -10.78
CA GLU A 17 7.36 -1.42 -11.36
C GLU A 17 6.55 -0.55 -12.34
N GLY A 18 6.72 0.76 -12.28
CA GLY A 18 5.99 1.68 -13.16
C GLY A 18 5.94 3.12 -12.65
N TYR A 19 5.26 3.98 -13.40
CA TYR A 19 5.01 5.36 -13.00
C TYR A 19 3.70 5.45 -12.22
N GLY A 20 3.79 5.91 -10.97
CA GLY A 20 2.66 6.11 -10.09
C GLY A 20 2.68 7.48 -9.43
N ARG A 21 1.49 8.01 -9.11
CA ARG A 21 1.35 9.24 -8.33
C ARG A 21 0.78 8.96 -6.94
N LEU A 22 1.36 9.62 -5.94
CA LEU A 22 0.79 9.66 -4.59
C LEU A 22 -0.42 10.61 -4.57
N GLN A 23 -1.53 10.14 -4.01
CA GLN A 23 -2.75 10.90 -3.85
C GLN A 23 -3.29 10.76 -2.43
N ARG A 24 -3.98 11.81 -1.96
CA ARG A 24 -4.71 11.80 -0.68
C ARG A 24 -3.84 11.33 0.51
N VAL A 25 -2.58 11.76 0.52
CA VAL A 25 -1.66 11.54 1.65
C VAL A 25 -2.28 12.19 2.88
N ARG A 26 -2.49 11.41 3.93
CA ARG A 26 -3.11 11.88 5.16
C ARG A 26 -2.58 11.10 6.35
N GLU A 27 -2.49 11.78 7.47
CA GLU A 27 -2.34 11.13 8.75
C GLU A 27 -3.70 10.60 9.21
N VAL A 28 -3.76 9.33 9.57
CA VAL A 28 -4.99 8.67 10.01
C VAL A 28 -4.95 8.57 11.54
N PRO A 29 -5.83 9.30 12.25
CA PRO A 29 -5.92 9.18 13.68
C PRO A 29 -6.46 7.80 14.06
N VAL A 30 -5.88 7.20 15.09
CA VAL A 30 -6.32 5.91 15.62
C VAL A 30 -7.01 6.09 16.97
N ARG A 31 -8.09 5.35 17.19
CA ARG A 31 -8.79 5.31 18.48
C ARG A 31 -8.16 4.20 19.32
N GLY A 32 -7.45 4.56 20.39
CA GLY A 32 -6.84 3.57 21.28
C GLY A 32 -6.22 4.14 22.57
N GLY A 33 -6.66 5.33 23.00
CA GLY A 33 -6.13 5.98 24.19
C GLY A 33 -4.65 6.37 24.07
N ARG A 34 -3.94 6.46 25.19
CA ARG A 34 -2.59 7.05 25.30
C ARG A 34 -1.50 6.35 24.48
N ARG A 35 -1.73 5.14 23.98
CA ARG A 35 -0.74 4.34 23.20
C ARG A 35 -1.04 4.29 21.71
N ALA A 36 -2.15 4.86 21.26
CA ALA A 36 -2.52 4.81 19.86
C ALA A 36 -1.68 5.82 19.08
N GLN A 37 -0.81 5.34 18.19
CA GLN A 37 0.00 6.18 17.34
C GLN A 37 -0.68 6.34 15.98
N PRO A 38 -0.91 7.58 15.52
CA PRO A 38 -1.40 7.82 14.17
C PRO A 38 -0.40 7.27 13.14
N PHE A 39 -0.91 6.95 11.96
CA PHE A 39 -0.11 6.39 10.86
C PHE A 39 -0.41 7.14 9.57
N LEU A 40 0.53 7.11 8.64
CA LEU A 40 0.34 7.71 7.33
C LEU A 40 -0.39 6.75 6.40
N ALA A 41 -1.34 7.27 5.65
CA ALA A 41 -2.01 6.56 4.58
C ALA A 41 -2.03 7.39 3.30
N CYS A 42 -1.87 6.73 2.17
CA CYS A 42 -1.97 7.35 0.85
C CYS A 42 -2.68 6.41 -0.13
N THR A 43 -3.04 6.95 -1.28
CA THR A 43 -3.44 6.17 -2.46
C THR A 43 -2.36 6.28 -3.50
N ILE A 44 -1.92 5.16 -4.06
CA ILE A 44 -1.11 5.15 -5.27
C ILE A 44 -2.06 4.98 -6.45
N GLY A 45 -2.06 5.95 -7.36
CA GLY A 45 -2.60 5.78 -8.71
C GLY A 45 -1.47 5.33 -9.62
N ALA A 46 -1.46 4.05 -9.98
CA ALA A 46 -0.46 3.46 -10.85
C ALA A 46 -1.03 3.31 -12.27
N LEU A 47 -0.21 3.63 -13.28
CA LEU A 47 -0.50 3.28 -14.67
C LEU A 47 -0.05 1.84 -14.91
N ALA A 48 -0.92 1.04 -15.52
CA ALA A 48 -0.65 -0.33 -15.91
C ALA A 48 -1.16 -0.59 -17.33
N GLY A 49 -0.66 -1.62 -17.99
CA GLY A 49 -1.09 -1.99 -19.34
C GLY A 49 -0.21 -1.40 -20.47
N PRO A 50 -0.65 -1.55 -21.73
CA PRO A 50 0.09 -1.09 -22.91
C PRO A 50 0.30 0.43 -22.91
N VAL A 51 1.35 0.90 -23.58
CA VAL A 51 1.69 2.34 -23.65
C VAL A 51 0.59 3.12 -24.39
N GLU A 52 -0.05 2.49 -25.38
CA GLU A 52 -1.07 3.08 -26.23
C GLU A 52 -2.44 3.17 -25.53
N GLU A 53 -2.68 2.31 -24.54
CA GLU A 53 -3.95 2.22 -23.80
C GLU A 53 -3.70 1.91 -22.32
N PRO A 54 -3.19 2.87 -21.54
CA PRO A 54 -2.84 2.63 -20.15
C PRO A 54 -4.08 2.70 -19.24
N GLU A 55 -4.17 1.77 -18.30
CA GLU A 55 -5.21 1.68 -17.27
C GLU A 55 -4.71 2.27 -15.95
N TYR A 56 -5.57 3.02 -15.25
CA TYR A 56 -5.30 3.44 -13.88
C TYR A 56 -5.75 2.40 -12.87
N ARG A 57 -4.83 1.97 -12.01
CA ARG A 57 -5.12 1.12 -10.84
C ARG A 57 -4.86 1.90 -9.56
N TYR A 58 -5.75 1.73 -8.60
CA TYR A 58 -5.67 2.44 -7.32
C TYR A 58 -5.37 1.46 -6.18
N MET A 59 -4.31 1.74 -5.43
CA MET A 59 -3.89 0.94 -4.28
C MET A 59 -3.89 1.83 -3.05
N LEU A 60 -4.45 1.32 -1.94
CA LEU A 60 -4.41 2.00 -0.65
C LEU A 60 -3.23 1.46 0.15
N ILE A 61 -2.37 2.36 0.63
CA ILE A 61 -1.20 2.00 1.43
C ILE A 61 -1.31 2.67 2.79
N SER A 62 -0.94 1.94 3.83
CA SER A 62 -0.86 2.40 5.22
C SER A 62 0.43 1.94 5.86
N SER A 63 1.11 2.82 6.59
CA SER A 63 2.41 2.54 7.25
C SER A 63 2.28 1.81 8.60
N LYS A 64 1.24 0.98 8.79
CA LYS A 64 0.97 0.32 10.07
C LYS A 64 1.85 -0.88 10.34
#